data_AF-A0A401L0B0-F1
#
_entry.id   AF-A0A401L0B0-F1
#
_cell.length_a   1.000
_cell.length_b   1.000
_cell.length_c   1.000
_cell.angle_alpha   90.00
_cell.angle_beta   90.00
_cell.angle_gamma   90.00
#
_symmetry.space_group_name_H-M   'P 1'
#
loop_
_entity.id
_entity.type
_entity.pdbx_description
1 polymer ?
#
loop_
_entity_poly.entity_id
_entity_poly.type
_entity_poly.pdbx_seq_one_letter_code
_entity_poly.pdbx_strand_id
1 'polypeptide(L)'
;MKNVSHTPPVCLPTRGDHEAIEILEKFGKALLRPEDEITQAQNLAAGFSDIVVILERPRHRRNHKFDVSFEEFVQRCKTLLAIDELIRFATKGARSIHTVTVLDAFSYRPDKYATDEDKQCHEVLAQILKVKKPKVILRCHRDAYYDEWLKQIELPGENYQLERKEISIFDGYKTIVLQSFHPSCAVNNADCRPEYRALLMYHFVAAFSELTSKFILPDTAEGIRKLCLNKGERKPSDICKYEPWQAAHLISRVLEKPYKSLIDIQFVGIADETPSESRSKQTQAFSALYGSLKRLFGNSSSFGGLAIAKSVLFLWKRHFEEDQLYDHVMSWLVIRGNQQRDWFASETGRIHDQRTLEEQLSSLQVSASSIIRDIRSLIDDFLPLLCRASGFHFRREHLADDCRAQIIGFYERHNELLRRHLGDLPMSDINYAIDIRTLLASCEMFLSAFQDRTYEPVRQDYADAMSCLKKLAEISDSTCQGDISYAPE
;
A
#
# COMPACT_ATOMS: atom_id res chain seq x y z
N MET A 1 23.57 14.61 -4.92
CA MET A 1 23.04 13.77 -3.83
C MET A 1 23.50 14.36 -2.50
N LYS A 2 22.63 15.09 -1.78
CA LYS A 2 22.72 15.09 -0.32
C LYS A 2 21.76 13.99 0.12
N ASN A 3 22.30 12.98 0.80
CA ASN A 3 21.54 11.92 1.44
C ASN A 3 20.61 12.56 2.49
N VAL A 4 19.35 12.88 2.15
CA VAL A 4 18.40 13.45 3.12
C VAL A 4 17.74 12.33 3.92
N SER A 5 18.57 11.60 4.64
CA SER A 5 18.34 11.21 6.03
C SER A 5 19.73 10.78 6.50
N HIS A 6 20.45 11.69 7.13
CA HIS A 6 21.63 11.29 7.86
C HIS A 6 21.16 10.33 8.95
N THR A 7 21.84 9.20 9.12
CA THR A 7 21.60 8.33 10.27
C THR A 7 21.56 9.22 11.51
N PRO A 8 20.48 9.16 12.32
CA PRO A 8 20.42 9.95 13.54
C PRO A 8 21.71 9.69 14.33
N PRO A 9 22.30 10.72 14.97
CA PRO A 9 23.52 10.52 15.75
C PRO A 9 23.30 9.41 16.78
N VAL A 10 24.37 8.66 17.07
CA VAL A 10 24.38 7.66 18.13
C VAL A 10 24.15 8.39 19.45
N CYS A 11 23.00 8.16 20.07
CA CYS A 11 22.68 8.69 21.39
C CYS A 11 23.11 7.69 22.45
N LEU A 12 23.71 8.19 23.53
CA LEU A 12 24.02 7.41 24.72
C LEU A 12 22.93 7.66 25.76
N PRO A 13 22.57 6.65 26.57
CA PRO A 13 21.66 6.85 27.70
C PRO A 13 22.18 7.95 28.63
N THR A 14 21.25 8.77 29.11
CA THR A 14 21.49 9.86 30.05
C THR A 14 20.95 9.51 31.43
N ARG A 15 21.35 10.28 32.45
CA ARG A 15 20.75 10.18 33.78
C ARG A 15 19.24 10.47 33.74
N GLY A 16 18.82 11.42 32.91
CA GLY A 16 17.40 11.76 32.70
C GLY A 16 16.58 10.59 32.13
N ASP A 17 17.20 9.69 31.37
CA ASP A 17 16.50 8.49 30.86
C ASP A 17 16.14 7.51 31.98
N HIS A 18 17.01 7.36 32.98
CA HIS A 18 16.76 6.53 34.15
C HIS A 18 15.74 7.18 35.09
N GLU A 19 15.89 8.49 35.36
CA GLU A 19 14.95 9.23 36.22
C GLU A 19 13.52 9.22 35.64
N ALA A 20 13.36 9.27 34.33
CA ALA A 20 12.05 9.16 33.68
C ALA A 20 11.35 7.82 33.98
N ILE A 21 12.11 6.71 34.00
CA ILE A 21 11.59 5.38 34.32
C ILE A 21 11.15 5.31 35.78
N GLU A 22 11.93 5.86 36.70
CA GLU A 22 11.62 5.92 38.13
C GLU A 22 10.36 6.77 38.41
N ILE A 23 10.20 7.90 37.71
CA ILE A 23 9.01 8.75 37.81
C ILE A 23 7.75 7.97 37.41
N LEU A 24 7.80 7.24 36.28
CA LEU A 24 6.68 6.41 35.81
C LEU A 24 6.37 5.26 36.76
N GLU A 25 7.40 4.62 37.33
CA GLU A 25 7.25 3.54 38.30
C GLU A 25 6.51 4.02 39.54
N LYS A 26 7.00 5.11 40.14
CA LYS A 26 6.44 5.70 41.35
C LYS A 26 4.99 6.13 41.11
N PHE A 27 4.70 6.74 39.97
CA PHE A 27 3.34 7.14 39.62
C PHE A 27 2.42 5.93 39.43
N GLY A 28 2.86 4.91 38.69
CA GLY A 28 2.09 3.68 38.49
C GLY A 28 1.78 2.94 39.79
N LYS A 29 2.76 2.84 40.69
CA LYS A 29 2.59 2.25 42.03
C LYS A 29 1.64 3.06 42.90
N ALA A 30 1.72 4.40 42.87
CA ALA A 30 0.79 5.26 43.59
C ALA A 30 -0.67 5.09 43.11
N LEU A 31 -0.86 4.80 41.82
CA LEU A 31 -2.16 4.49 41.23
C LEU A 31 -2.58 3.02 41.37
N LEU A 32 -1.81 2.21 42.11
CA LEU A 32 -2.04 0.76 42.29
C LEU A 32 -2.19 0.02 40.96
N ARG A 33 -1.44 0.43 39.92
CA ARG A 33 -1.46 -0.27 38.63
C ARG A 33 -0.73 -1.61 38.73
N PRO A 34 -1.16 -2.62 37.96
CA PRO A 34 -0.44 -3.88 37.89
C PRO A 34 1.00 -3.70 37.37
N GLU A 35 1.92 -4.52 37.87
CA GLU A 35 3.36 -4.38 37.61
C GLU A 35 3.72 -4.49 36.12
N ASP A 36 3.01 -5.33 35.36
CA ASP A 36 3.24 -5.47 33.92
C ASP A 36 2.82 -4.23 33.12
N GLU A 37 1.78 -3.52 33.54
CA GLU A 37 1.39 -2.23 32.96
C GLU A 37 2.44 -1.16 33.20
N ILE A 38 2.99 -1.12 34.42
CA ILE A 38 4.11 -0.25 34.78
C ILE A 38 5.31 -0.60 33.92
N THR A 39 5.66 -1.88 33.81
CA THR A 39 6.78 -2.37 33.00
C THR A 39 6.63 -1.97 31.53
N GLN A 40 5.45 -2.11 30.92
CA GLN A 40 5.27 -1.71 29.51
C GLN A 40 5.36 -0.19 29.32
N ALA A 41 4.86 0.61 30.25
CA ALA A 41 5.03 2.07 30.20
C ALA A 41 6.50 2.46 30.33
N GLN A 42 7.25 1.79 31.20
CA GLN A 42 8.71 1.98 31.33
C GLN A 42 9.45 1.58 30.05
N ASN A 43 9.10 0.44 29.43
CA ASN A 43 9.70 0.00 28.17
C ASN A 43 9.50 1.02 27.04
N LEU A 44 8.30 1.61 26.93
CA LEU A 44 8.03 2.70 25.98
C LEU A 44 8.86 3.96 26.29
N ALA A 45 9.07 4.27 27.56
CA ALA A 45 9.82 5.45 28.00
C ALA A 45 11.35 5.29 27.98
N ALA A 46 11.86 4.05 27.88
CA ALA A 46 13.28 3.70 28.00
C ALA A 46 14.14 4.14 26.81
N GLY A 47 13.53 4.62 25.73
CA GLY A 47 14.26 5.17 24.59
C GLY A 47 15.12 6.40 24.94
N PHE A 48 15.93 6.84 23.98
CA PHE A 48 16.82 7.98 24.17
C PHE A 48 16.04 9.29 24.39
N SER A 49 16.67 10.21 25.09
CA SER A 49 16.10 11.53 25.40
C SER A 49 16.02 12.48 24.21
N ASP A 50 16.73 12.26 23.12
CA ASP A 50 16.86 13.25 22.05
C ASP A 50 15.55 13.55 21.30
N ILE A 51 14.67 12.55 21.17
CA ILE A 51 13.31 12.71 20.64
C ILE A 51 12.29 11.96 21.51
N VAL A 52 11.19 12.65 21.83
CA VAL A 52 10.04 12.09 22.57
C VAL A 52 8.80 12.18 21.70
N VAL A 53 8.11 11.05 21.51
CA VAL A 53 6.80 10.97 20.86
C VAL A 53 5.72 10.90 21.93
N ILE A 54 4.77 11.84 21.91
CA ILE A 54 3.67 11.90 22.89
C ILE A 54 2.37 11.45 22.24
N LEU A 55 1.84 10.32 22.70
CA LEU A 55 0.51 9.81 22.38
C LEU A 55 -0.52 10.29 23.41
N GLU A 56 -1.79 10.00 23.17
CA GLU A 56 -2.87 10.44 24.06
C GLU A 56 -2.96 9.56 25.32
N ARG A 57 -3.51 8.35 25.19
CA ARG A 57 -3.82 7.44 26.28
C ARG A 57 -3.38 6.01 25.96
N PRO A 58 -3.03 5.21 26.98
CA PRO A 58 -2.78 3.78 26.78
C PRO A 58 -4.07 3.05 26.39
N ARG A 59 -3.93 1.86 25.80
CA ARG A 59 -5.08 0.98 25.56
C ARG A 59 -5.59 0.37 26.86
N HIS A 60 -6.89 0.16 26.94
CA HIS A 60 -7.50 -0.53 28.07
C HIS A 60 -7.05 -1.99 28.12
N ARG A 61 -6.67 -2.48 29.31
CA ARG A 61 -6.20 -3.86 29.58
C ARG A 61 -7.14 -4.97 29.09
N ARG A 62 -8.45 -4.71 29.09
CA ARG A 62 -9.47 -5.60 28.50
C ARG A 62 -9.27 -5.85 27.00
N ASN A 63 -8.61 -4.93 26.29
CA ASN A 63 -8.46 -4.94 24.84
C ASN A 63 -6.99 -5.09 24.40
N HIS A 64 -6.04 -5.08 25.33
CA HIS A 64 -4.61 -5.16 25.04
C HIS A 64 -3.90 -5.86 26.20
N LYS A 65 -3.15 -6.91 25.87
CA LYS A 65 -2.45 -7.76 26.82
C LYS A 65 -1.12 -7.12 27.24
N PHE A 66 -0.84 -7.07 28.55
CA PHE A 66 0.37 -6.44 29.12
C PHE A 66 1.38 -7.46 29.66
N ASP A 67 0.91 -8.65 30.06
CA ASP A 67 1.70 -9.80 30.54
C ASP A 67 2.30 -10.59 29.37
N VAL A 68 3.06 -9.91 28.53
CA VAL A 68 3.77 -10.44 27.36
C VAL A 68 5.12 -9.74 27.19
N SER A 69 5.97 -10.26 26.31
CA SER A 69 7.20 -9.55 25.92
C SER A 69 6.88 -8.18 25.32
N PHE A 70 7.81 -7.22 25.41
CA PHE A 70 7.61 -5.88 24.84
C PHE A 70 7.39 -5.93 23.32
N GLU A 71 8.08 -6.81 22.60
CA GLU A 71 7.90 -7.03 21.17
C GLU A 71 6.45 -7.46 20.86
N GLU A 72 5.94 -8.46 21.57
CA GLU A 72 4.55 -8.93 21.41
C GLU A 72 3.54 -7.86 21.84
N PHE A 73 3.84 -7.08 22.88
CA PHE A 73 3.02 -5.96 23.33
C PHE A 73 2.85 -4.91 22.23
N VAL A 74 3.95 -4.51 21.56
CA VAL A 74 3.93 -3.55 20.44
C VAL A 74 3.19 -4.14 19.24
N GLN A 75 3.51 -5.37 18.83
CA GLN A 75 2.90 -6.01 17.65
C GLN A 75 1.37 -6.16 17.78
N ARG A 76 0.86 -6.40 18.99
CA ARG A 76 -0.58 -6.52 19.24
C ARG A 76 -1.33 -5.20 19.26
N CYS A 77 -0.64 -4.06 19.43
CA CYS A 77 -1.25 -2.75 19.36
C CYS A 77 -0.99 -2.11 17.99
N LYS A 78 -2.02 -2.09 17.14
CA LYS A 78 -1.91 -1.52 15.77
C LYS A 78 -1.35 -0.08 15.76
N THR A 79 -1.63 0.72 16.79
CA THR A 79 -1.09 2.08 16.91
C THR A 79 0.41 2.08 17.23
N LEU A 80 0.86 1.25 18.18
CA LEU A 80 2.29 1.15 18.53
C LEU A 80 3.10 0.51 17.41
N LEU A 81 2.55 -0.52 16.74
CA LEU A 81 3.16 -1.10 15.53
C LEU A 81 3.35 -0.03 14.44
N ALA A 82 2.34 0.80 14.18
CA ALA A 82 2.46 1.89 13.22
C ALA A 82 3.51 2.94 13.64
N ILE A 83 3.64 3.23 14.95
CA ILE A 83 4.70 4.09 15.48
C ILE A 83 6.07 3.48 15.19
N ASP A 84 6.28 2.19 15.48
CA ASP A 84 7.54 1.50 15.19
C ASP A 84 7.90 1.55 13.69
N GLU A 85 6.93 1.25 12.82
CA GLU A 85 7.08 1.33 11.37
C GLU A 85 7.45 2.75 10.90
N LEU A 86 6.79 3.79 11.44
CA LEU A 86 7.07 5.18 11.10
C LEU A 86 8.45 5.64 11.58
N ILE A 87 8.88 5.21 12.76
CA ILE A 87 10.23 5.48 13.29
C ILE A 87 11.28 4.82 12.40
N ARG A 88 11.12 3.52 12.11
CA ARG A 88 12.03 2.79 11.23
C ARG A 88 12.09 3.43 9.85
N PHE A 89 10.95 3.81 9.30
CA PHE A 89 10.89 4.48 8.00
C PHE A 89 11.64 5.82 8.01
N ALA A 90 11.35 6.70 8.98
CA ALA A 90 11.97 8.02 9.08
C ALA A 90 13.48 7.97 9.32
N THR A 91 13.98 6.88 9.89
CA THR A 91 15.39 6.69 10.24
C THR A 91 16.11 5.66 9.37
N LYS A 92 15.46 5.16 8.30
CA LYS A 92 15.97 4.07 7.44
C LYS A 92 16.41 2.83 8.24
N GLY A 93 15.64 2.47 9.26
CA GLY A 93 15.86 1.32 10.13
C GLY A 93 16.88 1.53 11.24
N ALA A 94 17.53 2.70 11.32
CA ALA A 94 18.54 2.98 12.35
C ALA A 94 17.94 3.07 13.76
N ARG A 95 16.65 3.40 13.87
CA ARG A 95 15.91 3.42 15.13
C ARG A 95 14.61 2.65 15.01
N SER A 96 14.09 2.30 16.17
CA SER A 96 12.79 1.64 16.37
C SER A 96 12.14 2.17 17.64
N ILE A 97 10.92 1.73 17.93
CA ILE A 97 10.22 2.03 19.19
C ILE A 97 11.03 1.61 20.42
N HIS A 98 11.91 0.62 20.30
CA HIS A 98 12.82 0.18 21.38
C HIS A 98 13.89 1.22 21.76
N THR A 99 14.14 2.19 20.87
CA THR A 99 15.23 3.17 21.02
C THR A 99 14.73 4.62 21.11
N VAL A 100 13.42 4.83 20.93
CA VAL A 100 12.78 6.15 20.90
C VAL A 100 11.81 6.23 22.06
N THR A 101 11.88 7.33 22.82
CA THR A 101 10.96 7.53 23.94
C THR A 101 9.55 7.77 23.43
N VAL A 102 8.60 6.92 23.81
CA VAL A 102 7.17 7.08 23.56
C VAL A 102 6.46 7.22 24.90
N LEU A 103 5.64 8.26 25.06
CA LEU A 103 4.91 8.53 26.30
C LEU A 103 3.43 8.74 26.00
N ASP A 104 2.57 8.39 26.94
CA ASP A 104 1.15 8.77 26.93
C ASP A 104 0.96 10.03 27.79
N ALA A 105 0.26 11.04 27.25
CA ALA A 105 -0.14 12.23 27.98
C ALA A 105 -0.96 11.91 29.24
N PHE A 106 -1.82 10.89 29.14
CA PHE A 106 -2.63 10.39 30.24
C PHE A 106 -2.17 9.00 30.68
N SER A 107 -0.91 8.92 31.12
CA SER A 107 -0.26 7.67 31.55
C SER A 107 -1.12 6.87 32.54
N TYR A 108 -1.25 5.57 32.29
CA TYR A 108 -2.09 4.62 33.05
C TYR A 108 -3.61 4.88 33.06
N ARG A 109 -4.11 5.83 32.24
CA ARG A 109 -5.53 6.21 32.19
C ARG A 109 -6.14 5.96 30.83
N PRO A 110 -6.60 4.72 30.55
CA PRO A 110 -7.17 4.36 29.25
C PRO A 110 -8.60 4.88 29.02
N ASP A 111 -9.32 5.28 30.07
CA ASP A 111 -10.69 5.79 29.95
C ASP A 111 -10.68 7.31 29.77
N LYS A 112 -11.11 7.77 28.59
CA LYS A 112 -11.18 9.19 28.24
C LYS A 112 -12.31 9.95 28.95
N TYR A 113 -13.26 9.24 29.57
CA TYR A 113 -14.38 9.86 30.27
C TYR A 113 -14.09 10.07 31.76
N ALA A 114 -13.05 9.45 32.30
CA ALA A 114 -12.62 9.58 33.69
C ALA A 114 -11.48 10.61 33.78
N THR A 115 -11.83 11.90 33.86
CA THR A 115 -10.87 13.02 33.73
C THR A 115 -10.34 13.57 35.05
N ASP A 116 -10.81 13.07 36.20
CA ASP A 116 -10.53 13.66 37.52
C ASP A 116 -9.03 13.71 37.87
N GLU A 117 -8.23 12.80 37.32
CA GLU A 117 -6.80 12.67 37.59
C GLU A 117 -5.91 13.02 36.38
N ASP A 118 -6.50 13.55 35.31
CA ASP A 118 -5.78 13.94 34.10
C ASP A 118 -4.70 15.00 34.40
N LYS A 119 -4.97 15.93 35.33
CA LYS A 119 -3.99 16.92 35.77
C LYS A 119 -2.73 16.27 36.36
N GLN A 120 -2.86 15.22 37.17
CA GLN A 120 -1.71 14.52 37.74
C GLN A 120 -0.89 13.82 36.66
N CYS A 121 -1.54 13.24 35.65
CA CYS A 121 -0.86 12.65 34.51
C CYS A 121 -0.02 13.69 33.75
N HIS A 122 -0.60 14.88 33.54
CA HIS A 122 0.09 16.01 32.92
C HIS A 122 1.27 16.51 33.77
N GLU A 123 1.12 16.63 35.09
CA GLU A 123 2.21 17.00 35.99
C GLU A 123 3.37 15.98 35.92
N VAL A 124 3.06 14.68 35.81
CA VAL A 124 4.06 13.60 35.64
C VAL A 124 4.75 13.69 34.28
N LEU A 125 4.01 13.88 33.19
CA LEU A 125 4.59 14.09 31.86
C LEU A 125 5.52 15.32 31.85
N ALA A 126 5.12 16.42 32.50
CA ALA A 126 5.95 17.62 32.63
C ALA A 126 7.27 17.31 33.35
N GLN A 127 7.24 16.52 34.43
CA GLN A 127 8.45 16.09 35.14
C GLN A 127 9.37 15.27 34.25
N ILE A 128 8.81 14.28 33.53
CA ILE A 128 9.57 13.43 32.60
C ILE A 128 10.26 14.26 31.51
N LEU A 129 9.54 15.20 30.87
CA LEU A 129 10.12 16.04 29.84
C LEU A 129 11.23 16.97 30.37
N LYS A 130 11.10 17.47 31.60
CA LYS A 130 12.12 18.30 32.25
C LYS A 130 13.40 17.52 32.57
N VAL A 131 13.30 16.25 32.97
CA VAL A 131 14.48 15.42 33.26
C VAL A 131 15.12 14.87 31.99
N LYS A 132 14.33 14.44 31.00
CA LYS A 132 14.86 13.96 29.71
C LYS A 132 15.45 15.10 28.87
N LYS A 133 14.94 16.33 28.97
CA LYS A 133 15.39 17.50 28.19
C LYS A 133 15.48 17.18 26.68
N PRO A 134 14.38 16.77 26.03
CA PRO A 134 14.45 16.33 24.65
C PRO A 134 14.75 17.46 23.68
N LYS A 135 15.56 17.18 22.66
CA LYS A 135 15.80 18.12 21.57
C LYS A 135 14.54 18.29 20.72
N VAL A 136 13.79 17.22 20.51
CA VAL A 136 12.55 17.21 19.72
C VAL A 136 11.41 16.56 20.51
N ILE A 137 10.24 17.19 20.52
CA ILE A 137 8.98 16.61 20.98
C ILE A 137 8.05 16.50 19.77
N LEU A 138 7.61 15.28 19.45
CA LEU A 138 6.55 15.04 18.48
C LEU A 138 5.25 14.73 19.22
N ARG A 139 4.36 15.71 19.32
CA ARG A 139 3.04 15.56 19.93
C ARG A 139 2.05 15.00 18.91
N CYS A 140 1.44 13.87 19.21
CA CYS A 140 0.53 13.13 18.33
C CYS A 140 -0.91 13.09 18.86
N HIS A 141 -1.33 14.01 19.71
CA HIS A 141 -2.72 14.14 20.16
C HIS A 141 -3.11 15.63 20.23
N ARG A 142 -4.40 15.93 20.38
CA ARG A 142 -4.91 17.31 20.31
C ARG A 142 -5.43 17.84 21.64
N ASP A 143 -5.67 16.99 22.62
CA ASP A 143 -6.30 17.38 23.88
C ASP A 143 -5.46 18.39 24.67
N ALA A 144 -6.13 19.42 25.17
CA ALA A 144 -5.50 20.45 25.98
C ALA A 144 -4.95 19.89 27.29
N TYR A 145 -3.84 20.47 27.74
CA TYR A 145 -3.20 20.16 29.00
C TYR A 145 -3.77 21.03 30.13
N TYR A 146 -4.03 20.38 31.26
CA TYR A 146 -4.35 21.04 32.52
C TYR A 146 -3.12 21.61 33.24
N ASP A 147 -1.93 21.06 32.98
CA ASP A 147 -0.68 21.55 33.55
C ASP A 147 -0.19 22.81 32.83
N GLU A 148 0.07 23.89 33.58
CA GLU A 148 0.47 25.19 33.01
C GLU A 148 1.81 25.13 32.29
N TRP A 149 2.74 24.27 32.72
CA TRP A 149 4.02 24.13 32.05
C TRP A 149 3.85 23.41 30.70
N LEU A 150 3.00 22.39 30.61
CA LEU A 150 2.72 21.69 29.35
C LEU A 150 1.94 22.54 28.34
N LYS A 151 1.16 23.54 28.76
CA LYS A 151 0.51 24.46 27.82
C LYS A 151 1.47 25.13 26.85
N GLN A 152 2.74 25.29 27.21
CA GLN A 152 3.73 25.88 26.31
C GLN A 152 4.05 25.02 25.08
N ILE A 153 3.88 23.69 25.18
CA ILE A 153 4.07 22.72 24.09
C ILE A 153 2.78 22.48 23.30
N GLU A 154 1.67 23.14 23.67
CA GLU A 154 0.46 23.12 22.86
C GLU A 154 0.67 23.93 21.59
N LEU A 155 0.24 23.31 20.49
CA LEU A 155 0.15 23.93 19.18
C LEU A 155 -1.22 23.58 18.60
N PRO A 156 -1.78 24.46 17.75
CA PRO A 156 -3.00 24.16 17.05
C PRO A 156 -2.77 22.92 16.18
N GLY A 157 -3.53 21.85 16.44
CA GLY A 157 -3.43 20.59 15.70
C GLY A 157 -4.45 20.48 14.58
N GLU A 158 -4.96 21.60 14.07
CA GLU A 158 -6.09 21.62 13.15
C GLU A 158 -5.71 21.20 11.74
N ASN A 159 -6.70 20.69 10.98
CA ASN A 159 -6.57 20.45 9.55
C ASN A 159 -5.35 19.61 9.11
N TYR A 160 -4.89 18.71 9.99
CA TYR A 160 -3.74 17.81 9.78
C TYR A 160 -2.42 18.53 9.44
N GLN A 161 -2.29 19.80 9.79
CA GLN A 161 -1.07 20.56 9.58
C GLN A 161 0.01 20.14 10.59
N LEU A 162 1.27 20.12 10.15
CA LEU A 162 2.42 19.95 11.04
C LEU A 162 2.85 21.32 11.55
N GLU A 163 2.46 21.67 12.77
CA GLU A 163 2.91 22.92 13.39
C GLU A 163 4.26 22.73 14.08
N ARG A 164 5.08 23.79 14.05
CA ARG A 164 6.43 23.80 14.63
C ARG A 164 6.61 25.00 15.54
N LYS A 165 7.11 24.78 16.75
CA LYS A 165 7.49 25.83 17.70
C LYS A 165 8.78 25.47 18.41
N GLU A 166 9.62 26.46 18.65
CA GLU A 166 10.78 26.33 19.53
C GLU A 166 10.40 26.84 20.92
N ILE A 167 10.71 26.06 21.96
CA ILE A 167 10.49 26.43 23.35
C ILE A 167 11.78 26.29 24.16
N SER A 168 11.80 26.86 25.37
CA SER A 168 12.87 26.67 26.35
C SER A 168 12.31 25.86 27.53
N ILE A 169 12.80 24.63 27.74
CA ILE A 169 12.31 23.74 28.80
C ILE A 169 12.84 24.15 30.18
N PHE A 170 14.16 24.34 30.28
CA PHE A 170 14.88 24.75 31.50
C PHE A 170 16.33 25.13 31.15
N ASP A 171 16.95 26.06 31.89
CA ASP A 171 18.36 26.49 31.71
C ASP A 171 18.75 26.93 30.29
N GLY A 172 17.79 27.48 29.52
CA GLY A 172 18.03 27.87 28.13
C GLY A 172 18.15 26.70 27.15
N TYR A 173 17.90 25.45 27.59
CA TYR A 173 17.84 24.30 26.71
C TYR A 173 16.64 24.43 25.75
N LYS A 174 16.95 24.45 24.46
CA LYS A 174 15.96 24.63 23.40
C LYS A 174 15.41 23.29 22.95
N THR A 175 14.09 23.22 22.86
CA THR A 175 13.35 22.05 22.37
C THR A 175 12.47 22.46 21.20
N ILE A 176 12.49 21.67 20.14
CA ILE A 176 11.57 21.81 19.02
C ILE A 176 10.34 20.96 19.27
N VAL A 177 9.17 21.60 19.29
CA VAL A 177 7.87 20.95 19.41
C VAL A 177 7.25 20.88 18.02
N LEU A 178 6.84 19.69 17.63
CA LEU A 178 6.09 19.41 16.41
C LEU A 178 4.74 18.84 16.78
N GLN A 179 3.67 19.40 16.22
CA GLN A 179 2.31 18.92 16.41
C GLN A 179 1.84 18.15 15.19
N SER A 180 1.64 16.85 15.39
CA SER A 180 1.06 15.95 14.41
C SER A 180 -0.35 15.54 14.83
N PHE A 181 -0.98 14.66 14.06
CA PHE A 181 -2.24 14.01 14.43
C PHE A 181 -1.98 12.58 14.91
N HIS A 182 -2.98 11.99 15.56
CA HIS A 182 -2.83 10.70 16.19
C HIS A 182 -2.66 9.56 15.16
N PRO A 183 -1.68 8.66 15.31
CA PRO A 183 -1.45 7.55 14.39
C PRO A 183 -2.65 6.61 14.24
N SER A 184 -3.52 6.53 15.26
CA SER A 184 -4.78 5.78 15.15
C SER A 184 -5.66 6.28 14.00
N CYS A 185 -5.57 7.56 13.59
CA CYS A 185 -6.29 8.05 12.42
C CYS A 185 -5.84 7.35 11.14
N ALA A 186 -4.52 7.14 10.96
CA ALA A 186 -4.00 6.42 9.80
C ALA A 186 -4.26 4.91 9.90
N VAL A 187 -4.16 4.34 11.10
CA VAL A 187 -4.37 2.89 11.33
C VAL A 187 -5.83 2.49 11.16
N ASN A 188 -6.75 3.22 11.78
CA ASN A 188 -8.18 2.89 11.76
C ASN A 188 -8.82 3.16 10.38
N ASN A 189 -8.16 3.96 9.55
CA ASN A 189 -8.60 4.25 8.18
C ASN A 189 -7.62 3.68 7.14
N ALA A 190 -6.73 2.76 7.55
CA ALA A 190 -5.68 2.23 6.68
C ALA A 190 -6.25 1.58 5.42
N ASP A 191 -7.45 1.00 5.53
CA ASP A 191 -8.17 0.30 4.47
C ASP A 191 -8.75 1.21 3.37
N CYS A 192 -8.76 2.52 3.55
CA CYS A 192 -9.43 3.40 2.60
C CYS A 192 -8.83 4.80 2.45
N ARG A 193 -7.91 5.20 3.34
CA ARG A 193 -7.31 6.55 3.40
C ARG A 193 -5.77 6.47 3.46
N PRO A 194 -5.10 6.02 2.38
CA PRO A 194 -3.63 5.92 2.35
C PRO A 194 -2.95 7.28 2.56
N GLU A 195 -3.64 8.38 2.23
CA GLU A 195 -3.13 9.74 2.45
C GLU A 195 -2.80 10.04 3.92
N TYR A 196 -3.52 9.47 4.89
CA TYR A 196 -3.21 9.68 6.31
C TYR A 196 -1.87 9.05 6.69
N ARG A 197 -1.60 7.84 6.21
CA ARG A 197 -0.32 7.16 6.48
C ARG A 197 0.83 7.88 5.79
N ALA A 198 0.65 8.28 4.54
CA ALA A 198 1.66 9.06 3.80
C ALA A 198 1.97 10.40 4.50
N LEU A 199 0.96 11.12 4.98
CA LEU A 199 1.18 12.38 5.70
C LEU A 199 1.92 12.17 7.03
N LEU A 200 1.59 11.12 7.79
CA LEU A 200 2.34 10.78 9.02
C LEU A 200 3.80 10.45 8.73
N MET A 201 4.09 9.76 7.62
CA MET A 201 5.49 9.49 7.23
C MET A 201 6.27 10.79 7.08
N TYR A 202 5.70 11.82 6.44
CA TYR A 202 6.32 13.15 6.38
C TYR A 202 6.51 13.80 7.74
N HIS A 203 5.52 13.70 8.63
CA HIS A 203 5.61 14.29 9.97
C HIS A 203 6.73 13.64 10.79
N PHE A 204 6.87 12.32 10.71
CA PHE A 204 7.95 11.59 11.38
C PHE A 204 9.32 11.91 10.76
N VAL A 205 9.43 11.93 9.42
CA VAL A 205 10.66 12.34 8.74
C VAL A 205 11.08 13.75 9.15
N ALA A 206 10.14 14.69 9.24
CA ALA A 206 10.41 16.05 9.71
C ALA A 206 10.93 16.05 11.15
N ALA A 207 10.28 15.30 12.06
CA ALA A 207 10.68 15.21 13.46
C ALA A 207 12.09 14.65 13.65
N PHE A 208 12.42 13.54 12.99
CA PHE A 208 13.76 12.96 13.06
C PHE A 208 14.81 13.82 12.38
N SER A 209 14.45 14.55 11.33
CA SER A 209 15.38 15.46 10.65
C SER A 209 15.78 16.64 11.53
N GLU A 210 14.90 17.18 12.39
CA GLU A 210 15.23 18.26 13.35
C GLU A 210 16.37 17.88 14.33
N LEU A 211 16.66 16.58 14.50
CA LEU A 211 17.83 16.14 15.27
C LEU A 211 19.16 16.55 14.63
N THR A 212 19.22 16.65 13.30
CA THR A 212 20.43 17.05 12.56
C THR A 212 20.33 18.45 11.99
N SER A 213 19.19 18.79 11.39
CA SER A 213 18.99 20.03 10.64
C SER A 213 17.51 20.36 10.54
N LYS A 214 17.16 21.65 10.49
CA LYS A 214 15.79 22.06 10.24
C LYS A 214 15.25 21.43 8.95
N PHE A 215 14.09 20.78 9.05
CA PHE A 215 13.43 20.16 7.90
C PHE A 215 12.29 21.04 7.41
N ILE A 216 12.17 21.14 6.09
CA ILE A 216 11.05 21.82 5.44
C ILE A 216 10.28 20.74 4.72
N LEU A 217 8.99 20.61 5.04
CA LEU A 217 8.10 19.71 4.33
C LEU A 217 8.08 20.10 2.84
N PRO A 218 8.17 19.13 1.92
CA PRO A 218 8.01 19.42 0.50
C PRO A 218 6.57 19.83 0.17
N ASP A 219 6.38 20.58 -0.92
CA ASP A 219 5.05 21.01 -1.39
C ASP A 219 4.08 19.84 -1.62
N THR A 220 4.61 18.65 -1.91
CA THR A 220 3.83 17.42 -2.03
C THR A 220 3.09 17.07 -0.74
N ALA A 221 3.67 17.35 0.43
CA ALA A 221 3.03 17.09 1.72
C ALA A 221 1.75 17.93 1.90
N GLU A 222 1.73 19.17 1.39
CA GLU A 222 0.54 20.02 1.41
C GLU A 222 -0.57 19.48 0.50
N GLY A 223 -0.21 18.93 -0.66
CA GLY A 223 -1.15 18.21 -1.52
C GLY A 223 -1.81 17.03 -0.80
N ILE A 224 -1.03 16.25 -0.05
CA ILE A 224 -1.51 15.11 0.74
C ILE A 224 -2.39 15.58 1.90
N ARG A 225 -2.01 16.68 2.57
CA ARG A 225 -2.82 17.29 3.63
C ARG A 225 -4.19 17.70 3.12
N LYS A 226 -4.28 18.36 1.96
CA LYS A 226 -5.56 18.70 1.33
C LYS A 226 -6.43 17.47 1.07
N LEU A 227 -5.84 16.35 0.68
CA LEU A 227 -6.57 15.08 0.51
C LEU A 227 -7.08 14.51 1.85
N CYS A 228 -6.32 14.69 2.94
CA CYS A 228 -6.72 14.30 4.29
C CYS A 228 -7.95 15.08 4.79
N LEU A 229 -8.16 16.31 4.31
CA LEU A 229 -9.31 17.17 4.65
C LEU A 229 -10.60 16.78 3.94
N ASN A 230 -10.51 16.06 2.82
CA ASN A 230 -11.70 15.61 2.11
C ASN A 230 -12.56 14.76 3.05
N LYS A 231 -13.75 15.27 3.37
CA LYS A 231 -14.77 14.60 4.18
C LYS A 231 -15.42 13.49 3.35
N GLY A 232 -15.81 12.41 4.02
CA GLY A 232 -16.45 11.25 3.40
C GLY A 232 -16.09 9.98 4.16
N GLU A 233 -17.11 9.24 4.60
CA GLU A 233 -16.95 7.88 5.13
C GLU A 233 -16.60 6.97 3.96
N ARG A 234 -15.31 6.73 3.72
CA ARG A 234 -14.93 5.62 2.83
C ARG A 234 -15.07 4.35 3.64
N LYS A 235 -16.16 3.60 3.44
CA LYS A 235 -16.36 2.36 4.19
C LYS A 235 -15.55 1.25 3.52
N PRO A 236 -14.83 0.41 4.27
CA PRO A 236 -14.20 -0.79 3.72
C PRO A 236 -15.20 -1.66 2.93
N SER A 237 -16.46 -1.66 3.35
CA SER A 237 -17.57 -2.35 2.66
C SER A 237 -17.84 -1.87 1.24
N ASP A 238 -17.44 -0.65 0.87
CA ASP A 238 -17.66 -0.12 -0.47
C ASP A 238 -16.57 -0.55 -1.44
N ILE A 239 -15.39 -0.92 -0.93
CA ILE A 239 -14.27 -1.44 -1.71
C ILE A 239 -14.54 -2.91 -2.07
N CYS A 240 -15.10 -3.72 -1.16
CA CYS A 240 -15.37 -5.14 -1.40
C CYS A 240 -16.57 -5.44 -2.33
N LYS A 241 -17.23 -4.42 -2.90
CA LYS A 241 -18.40 -4.59 -3.78
C LYS A 241 -18.05 -4.63 -5.26
N TYR A 242 -16.78 -4.42 -5.62
CA TYR A 242 -16.40 -4.36 -7.02
C TYR A 242 -16.17 -5.74 -7.60
N GLU A 243 -16.85 -6.01 -8.72
CA GLU A 243 -16.50 -7.10 -9.60
C GLU A 243 -15.07 -6.89 -10.14
N PRO A 244 -14.33 -7.96 -10.49
CA PRO A 244 -12.93 -7.85 -10.93
C PRO A 244 -12.70 -6.82 -12.05
N TRP A 245 -13.60 -6.75 -13.03
CA TRP A 245 -13.49 -5.78 -14.14
C TRP A 245 -13.72 -4.33 -13.69
N GLN A 246 -14.54 -4.09 -12.66
CA GLN A 246 -14.75 -2.76 -12.08
C GLN A 246 -13.50 -2.33 -11.33
N ALA A 247 -12.89 -3.24 -10.56
CA ALA A 247 -11.60 -2.99 -9.93
C ALA A 247 -10.51 -2.71 -10.97
N ALA A 248 -10.47 -3.45 -12.08
CA ALA A 248 -9.55 -3.21 -13.19
C ALA A 248 -9.69 -1.79 -13.78
N HIS A 249 -10.93 -1.37 -14.04
CA HIS A 249 -11.23 -0.03 -14.52
C HIS A 249 -10.82 1.06 -13.52
N LEU A 250 -11.00 0.83 -12.22
CA LEU A 250 -10.58 1.76 -11.19
C LEU A 250 -9.06 1.89 -11.13
N ILE A 251 -8.33 0.77 -11.17
CA ILE A 251 -6.86 0.78 -11.13
C ILE A 251 -6.29 1.54 -12.32
N SER A 252 -6.75 1.26 -13.54
CA SER A 252 -6.27 1.96 -14.74
C SER A 252 -6.46 3.47 -14.61
N ARG A 253 -7.64 3.92 -14.15
CA ARG A 253 -7.92 5.34 -13.92
C ARG A 253 -7.10 5.95 -12.77
N VAL A 254 -6.88 5.21 -11.69
CA VAL A 254 -6.05 5.65 -10.56
C VAL A 254 -4.61 5.87 -11.01
N LEU A 255 -4.11 4.99 -11.86
CA LEU A 255 -2.77 5.10 -12.42
C LEU A 255 -2.72 6.28 -13.43
N GLU A 256 -3.64 6.38 -14.36
CA GLU A 256 -3.59 7.42 -15.42
C GLU A 256 -3.78 8.86 -14.94
N LYS A 257 -4.45 9.08 -13.80
CA LYS A 257 -4.81 10.43 -13.33
C LYS A 257 -4.09 10.78 -12.03
N PRO A 258 -3.71 12.06 -11.83
CA PRO A 258 -3.24 12.54 -10.53
C PRO A 258 -4.27 12.18 -9.45
N TYR A 259 -3.79 11.80 -8.27
CA TYR A 259 -4.63 11.40 -7.15
C TYR A 259 -5.62 12.53 -6.78
N LYS A 260 -6.84 12.43 -7.31
CA LYS A 260 -8.02 13.16 -6.88
C LYS A 260 -8.97 12.14 -6.27
N SER A 261 -9.87 12.58 -5.40
CA SER A 261 -10.86 11.73 -4.71
C SER A 261 -11.70 10.93 -5.70
N LEU A 262 -11.21 9.77 -6.13
CA LEU A 262 -11.84 8.87 -7.10
C LEU A 262 -12.99 8.04 -6.49
N ILE A 263 -13.53 8.44 -5.32
CA ILE A 263 -14.64 7.74 -4.65
C ILE A 263 -15.99 8.09 -5.29
N ASP A 264 -16.04 9.08 -6.18
CA ASP A 264 -17.27 9.40 -6.92
C ASP A 264 -17.41 8.60 -8.23
N ILE A 265 -16.61 7.55 -8.45
CA ILE A 265 -16.82 6.66 -9.60
C ILE A 265 -17.98 5.72 -9.26
N GLN A 266 -19.20 6.19 -9.52
CA GLN A 266 -20.37 5.34 -9.63
C GLN A 266 -20.29 4.59 -10.96
N PHE A 267 -20.28 3.26 -10.90
CA PHE A 267 -20.53 2.44 -12.07
C PHE A 267 -22.02 2.49 -12.37
N VAL A 268 -22.42 3.41 -13.25
CA VAL A 268 -23.79 3.44 -13.76
C VAL A 268 -23.92 2.31 -14.78
N GLY A 269 -24.60 1.24 -14.40
CA GLY A 269 -25.09 0.25 -15.35
C GLY A 269 -26.09 0.92 -16.28
N ILE A 270 -25.95 0.71 -17.59
CA ILE A 270 -26.94 1.18 -18.56
C ILE A 270 -28.05 0.12 -18.55
N ALA A 271 -29.29 0.52 -18.26
CA ALA A 271 -30.41 -0.42 -18.11
C ALA A 271 -30.63 -1.29 -19.36
N ASP A 272 -30.29 -0.77 -20.54
CA ASP A 272 -30.42 -1.43 -21.83
C ASP A 272 -29.08 -1.99 -22.37
N GLU A 273 -28.05 -2.15 -21.53
CA GLU A 273 -26.74 -2.70 -21.94
C GLU A 273 -26.89 -4.15 -22.39
N THR A 274 -26.58 -4.42 -23.66
CA THR A 274 -26.61 -5.79 -24.18
C THR A 274 -25.47 -6.61 -23.56
N PRO A 275 -25.58 -7.96 -23.50
CA PRO A 275 -24.50 -8.81 -23.01
C PRO A 275 -23.17 -8.61 -23.76
N SER A 276 -23.23 -8.33 -25.07
CA SER A 276 -22.05 -8.05 -25.88
C SER A 276 -21.37 -6.72 -25.51
N GLU A 277 -22.15 -5.67 -25.25
CA GLU A 277 -21.62 -4.37 -24.82
C GLU A 277 -20.98 -4.48 -23.43
N SER A 278 -21.65 -5.20 -22.51
CA SER A 278 -21.11 -5.47 -21.18
C SER A 278 -19.77 -6.21 -21.26
N ARG A 279 -19.66 -7.27 -22.06
CA ARG A 279 -18.39 -7.99 -22.26
C ARG A 279 -17.31 -7.11 -22.88
N SER A 280 -17.64 -6.33 -23.91
CA SER A 280 -16.69 -5.41 -24.54
C SER A 280 -16.11 -4.42 -23.53
N LYS A 281 -16.95 -3.87 -22.65
CA LYS A 281 -16.56 -2.99 -21.55
C LYS A 281 -15.68 -3.68 -20.52
N GLN A 282 -15.97 -4.93 -20.17
CA GLN A 282 -15.12 -5.73 -19.28
C GLN A 282 -13.73 -5.98 -19.89
N THR A 283 -13.67 -6.39 -21.17
CA THR A 283 -12.43 -6.53 -21.93
C THR A 283 -11.63 -5.25 -21.98
N GLN A 284 -12.29 -4.13 -22.25
CA GLN A 284 -11.65 -2.82 -22.30
C GLN A 284 -11.08 -2.43 -20.93
N ALA A 285 -11.77 -2.75 -19.82
CA ALA A 285 -11.29 -2.48 -18.48
C ALA A 285 -9.99 -3.23 -18.15
N PHE A 286 -9.93 -4.55 -18.45
CA PHE A 286 -8.72 -5.34 -18.26
C PHE A 286 -7.59 -4.91 -19.19
N SER A 287 -7.87 -4.65 -20.47
CA SER A 287 -6.88 -4.15 -21.41
C SER A 287 -6.29 -2.81 -20.95
N ALA A 288 -7.12 -1.89 -20.45
CA ALA A 288 -6.68 -0.61 -19.90
C ALA A 288 -5.83 -0.76 -18.62
N LEU A 289 -6.22 -1.68 -17.72
CA LEU A 289 -5.45 -2.03 -16.53
C LEU A 289 -4.04 -2.49 -16.90
N TYR A 290 -3.97 -3.55 -17.71
CA TYR A 290 -2.72 -4.18 -18.08
C TYR A 290 -1.85 -3.26 -18.93
N GLY A 291 -2.45 -2.47 -19.83
CA GLY A 291 -1.74 -1.41 -20.54
C GLY A 291 -1.16 -0.33 -19.61
N SER A 292 -1.86 0.01 -18.51
CA SER A 292 -1.34 0.95 -17.50
C SER A 292 -0.20 0.35 -16.69
N LEU A 293 -0.30 -0.92 -16.29
CA LEU A 293 0.78 -1.64 -15.61
C LEU A 293 2.01 -1.76 -16.50
N LYS A 294 1.83 -2.13 -17.78
CA LYS A 294 2.92 -2.18 -18.77
C LYS A 294 3.63 -0.84 -18.92
N ARG A 295 2.87 0.27 -19.00
CA ARG A 295 3.48 1.63 -19.02
C ARG A 295 4.25 1.94 -17.74
N LEU A 296 3.67 1.61 -16.58
CA LEU A 296 4.32 1.78 -15.28
C LEU A 296 5.63 0.99 -15.17
N PHE A 297 5.64 -0.26 -15.65
CA PHE A 297 6.79 -1.14 -15.57
C PHE A 297 7.82 -0.85 -16.67
N GLY A 298 7.41 -0.30 -17.81
CA GLY A 298 8.29 0.14 -18.89
C GLY A 298 8.94 1.52 -18.69
N ASN A 299 8.85 2.14 -17.50
CA ASN A 299 9.37 3.49 -17.23
C ASN A 299 8.78 4.62 -18.11
N SER A 300 7.68 4.39 -18.82
CA SER A 300 7.17 5.36 -19.79
C SER A 300 6.30 6.45 -19.16
N SER A 301 6.01 6.37 -17.86
CA SER A 301 5.21 7.37 -17.13
C SER A 301 5.49 7.32 -15.62
N SER A 302 5.46 8.49 -14.95
CA SER A 302 5.52 8.59 -13.49
C SER A 302 4.11 8.54 -12.91
N PHE A 303 3.77 7.42 -12.29
CA PHE A 303 2.50 7.23 -11.60
C PHE A 303 2.73 7.58 -10.13
N GLY A 304 2.33 8.79 -9.71
CA GLY A 304 2.69 9.33 -8.38
C GLY A 304 2.48 8.33 -7.24
N GLY A 305 3.35 8.36 -6.22
CA GLY A 305 3.45 7.32 -5.18
C GLY A 305 2.14 6.90 -4.50
N LEU A 306 1.23 7.86 -4.26
CA LEU A 306 -0.09 7.58 -3.69
C LEU A 306 -1.01 6.75 -4.60
N ALA A 307 -0.93 6.94 -5.92
CA ALA A 307 -1.71 6.16 -6.88
C ALA A 307 -1.25 4.70 -6.88
N ILE A 308 0.07 4.47 -6.85
CA ILE A 308 0.64 3.13 -6.74
C ILE A 308 0.25 2.51 -5.40
N ALA A 309 0.42 3.21 -4.28
CA ALA A 309 0.04 2.70 -2.96
C ALA A 309 -1.44 2.33 -2.89
N LYS A 310 -2.33 3.13 -3.50
CA LYS A 310 -3.76 2.82 -3.57
C LYS A 310 -4.02 1.55 -4.40
N SER A 311 -3.34 1.43 -5.54
CA SER A 311 -3.44 0.27 -6.42
C SER A 311 -3.00 -1.00 -5.71
N VAL A 312 -1.85 -0.97 -5.02
CA VAL A 312 -1.33 -2.08 -4.22
C VAL A 312 -2.30 -2.47 -3.10
N LEU A 313 -2.63 -1.52 -2.22
CA LEU A 313 -3.25 -1.83 -0.93
C LEU A 313 -4.75 -2.12 -1.01
N PHE A 314 -5.47 -1.49 -1.95
CA PHE A 314 -6.94 -1.55 -1.94
C PHE A 314 -7.55 -2.24 -3.13
N LEU A 315 -6.89 -2.19 -4.28
CA LEU A 315 -7.49 -2.67 -5.52
C LEU A 315 -6.85 -3.99 -5.94
N TRP A 316 -5.52 -4.05 -6.04
CA TRP A 316 -4.81 -5.25 -6.45
C TRP A 316 -4.87 -6.34 -5.38
N LYS A 317 -4.38 -6.05 -4.16
CA LYS A 317 -4.41 -6.99 -3.02
C LYS A 317 -5.77 -7.62 -2.76
N ARG A 318 -6.86 -6.87 -2.94
CA ARG A 318 -8.20 -7.35 -2.56
C ARG A 318 -8.97 -8.03 -3.68
N HIS A 319 -8.76 -7.65 -4.94
CA HIS A 319 -9.56 -8.15 -6.06
C HIS A 319 -8.80 -9.12 -6.97
N PHE A 320 -7.49 -9.24 -6.78
CA PHE A 320 -6.61 -10.01 -7.65
C PHE A 320 -5.70 -10.96 -6.88
N GLU A 321 -6.01 -11.28 -5.61
CA GLU A 321 -5.23 -12.23 -4.78
C GLU A 321 -5.12 -13.62 -5.43
N GLU A 322 -6.16 -14.04 -6.16
CA GLU A 322 -6.19 -15.30 -6.90
C GLU A 322 -5.67 -15.17 -8.35
N ASP A 323 -5.26 -13.97 -8.79
CA ASP A 323 -4.72 -13.79 -10.14
C ASP A 323 -3.32 -14.40 -10.25
N GLN A 324 -3.03 -15.08 -11.36
CA GLN A 324 -1.73 -15.73 -11.56
C GLN A 324 -0.55 -14.74 -11.58
N LEU A 325 -0.81 -13.47 -11.89
CA LEU A 325 0.19 -12.41 -11.84
C LEU A 325 0.25 -11.68 -10.50
N TYR A 326 -0.46 -12.16 -9.47
CA TYR A 326 -0.61 -11.45 -8.21
C TYR A 326 0.73 -11.03 -7.61
N ASP A 327 1.60 -11.99 -7.30
CA ASP A 327 2.89 -11.74 -6.67
C ASP A 327 3.82 -10.93 -7.58
N HIS A 328 3.73 -11.18 -8.88
CA HIS A 328 4.54 -10.51 -9.88
C HIS A 328 4.22 -9.01 -9.95
N VAL A 329 2.95 -8.69 -10.14
CA VAL A 329 2.46 -7.30 -10.22
C VAL A 329 2.62 -6.61 -8.87
N MET A 330 2.36 -7.28 -7.75
CA MET A 330 2.58 -6.72 -6.40
C MET A 330 4.03 -6.32 -6.20
N SER A 331 4.97 -7.21 -6.52
CA SER A 331 6.40 -6.95 -6.39
C SER A 331 6.83 -5.76 -7.24
N TRP A 332 6.40 -5.72 -8.50
CA TRP A 332 6.70 -4.60 -9.40
C TRP A 332 6.07 -3.28 -8.93
N LEU A 333 4.81 -3.30 -8.48
CA LEU A 333 4.17 -2.11 -7.92
C LEU A 333 4.91 -1.60 -6.68
N VAL A 334 5.39 -2.47 -5.80
CA VAL A 334 6.20 -2.08 -4.64
C VAL A 334 7.54 -1.46 -5.07
N ILE A 335 8.25 -2.11 -6.00
CA ILE A 335 9.52 -1.60 -6.55
C ILE A 335 9.30 -0.21 -7.16
N ARG A 336 8.28 -0.07 -8.03
CA ARG A 336 7.96 1.21 -8.67
C ARG A 336 7.49 2.26 -7.69
N GLY A 337 6.72 1.87 -6.68
CA GLY A 337 6.31 2.73 -5.58
C GLY A 337 7.52 3.33 -4.85
N ASN A 338 8.51 2.50 -4.52
CA ASN A 338 9.74 2.91 -3.85
C ASN A 338 10.65 3.80 -4.71
N GLN A 339 10.52 3.72 -6.03
CA GLN A 339 11.27 4.56 -6.98
C GLN A 339 10.62 5.91 -7.25
N GLN A 340 9.35 6.12 -6.87
CA GLN A 340 8.69 7.40 -7.12
C GLN A 340 9.42 8.51 -6.37
N ARG A 341 9.87 9.52 -7.11
CA ARG A 341 10.52 10.71 -6.52
C ARG A 341 9.53 11.58 -5.75
N ASP A 342 8.24 11.43 -6.04
CA ASP A 342 7.18 12.27 -5.48
C ASP A 342 6.88 11.95 -3.99
N TRP A 343 7.43 10.87 -3.44
CA TRP A 343 7.41 10.64 -1.99
C TRP A 343 8.32 11.62 -1.24
N PHE A 344 9.31 12.21 -1.91
CA PHE A 344 10.23 13.18 -1.30
C PHE A 344 10.74 14.11 -2.40
N ALA A 345 10.24 15.34 -2.45
CA ALA A 345 10.64 16.28 -3.48
C ALA A 345 12.18 16.30 -3.64
N SER A 346 12.63 16.03 -4.85
CA SER A 346 13.99 16.33 -5.28
C SER A 346 13.88 17.09 -6.59
N GLU A 347 13.94 18.41 -6.50
CA GLU A 347 14.43 19.21 -7.61
C GLU A 347 15.88 18.80 -7.87
N THR A 348 16.08 18.02 -8.93
CA THR A 348 17.09 18.27 -9.98
C THR A 348 17.16 17.02 -10.85
N GLY A 349 17.08 17.26 -12.16
CA GLY A 349 17.41 16.27 -13.18
C GLY A 349 18.81 15.74 -12.95
N ARG A 350 18.91 14.50 -12.45
CA ARG A 350 20.03 13.62 -12.74
C ARG A 350 19.49 12.38 -13.43
N ILE A 351 19.98 12.19 -14.65
CA ILE A 351 19.98 10.93 -15.37
C ILE A 351 20.81 9.98 -14.51
N HIS A 352 20.17 8.97 -13.92
CA HIS A 352 20.89 7.90 -13.24
C HIS A 352 21.19 6.81 -14.26
N ASP A 353 22.40 6.28 -14.17
CA ASP A 353 22.91 5.13 -14.90
C ASP A 353 21.93 3.95 -14.74
N GLN A 354 21.15 3.73 -15.79
CA GLN A 354 19.97 2.88 -15.79
C GLN A 354 20.38 1.54 -16.40
N ARG A 355 21.11 0.71 -15.64
CA ARG A 355 20.93 -0.73 -15.86
C ARG A 355 19.45 -1.00 -15.66
N THR A 356 18.76 -1.46 -16.70
CA THR A 356 17.33 -1.75 -16.58
C THR A 356 17.18 -2.80 -15.47
N LEU A 357 16.14 -2.70 -14.65
CA LEU A 357 15.83 -3.74 -13.66
C LEU A 357 15.74 -5.14 -14.32
N GLU A 358 15.37 -5.14 -15.61
CA GLU A 358 15.46 -6.28 -16.52
C GLU A 358 16.88 -6.86 -16.59
N GLU A 359 17.95 -6.06 -16.71
CA GLU A 359 19.36 -6.52 -16.65
C GLU A 359 19.78 -7.08 -15.27
N GLN A 360 19.15 -6.63 -14.18
CA GLN A 360 19.44 -7.16 -12.84
C GLN A 360 18.74 -8.50 -12.58
N LEU A 361 17.58 -8.73 -13.22
CA LEU A 361 16.74 -9.92 -13.02
C LEU A 361 16.90 -10.98 -14.12
N SER A 362 17.50 -10.64 -15.26
CA SER A 362 17.73 -11.52 -16.42
C SER A 362 18.76 -12.63 -16.19
N SER A 363 19.43 -12.67 -15.03
CA SER A 363 20.30 -13.80 -14.65
C SER A 363 19.55 -15.08 -14.27
N LEU A 364 18.21 -15.07 -14.33
CA LEU A 364 17.33 -16.19 -14.05
C LEU A 364 16.61 -16.63 -15.33
N GLN A 365 17.36 -17.10 -16.33
CA GLN A 365 16.76 -17.70 -17.53
C GLN A 365 16.22 -19.10 -17.22
N VAL A 366 14.94 -19.31 -17.55
CA VAL A 366 14.30 -20.64 -17.56
C VAL A 366 14.15 -21.05 -19.03
N SER A 367 14.54 -22.29 -19.34
CA SER A 367 14.38 -22.88 -20.66
C SER A 367 12.91 -22.90 -21.11
N ALA A 368 12.64 -22.62 -22.38
CA ALA A 368 11.31 -22.64 -22.98
C ALA A 368 10.51 -23.91 -22.59
N SER A 369 9.38 -23.70 -21.91
CA SER A 369 8.55 -24.75 -21.33
C SER A 369 7.80 -25.55 -22.41
N SER A 370 7.71 -26.88 -22.24
CA SER A 370 6.91 -27.76 -23.10
C SER A 370 5.43 -27.31 -23.20
N ILE A 371 4.97 -26.53 -22.23
CA ILE A 371 3.62 -25.94 -22.16
C ILE A 371 3.31 -25.06 -23.38
N ILE A 372 4.28 -24.31 -23.92
CA ILE A 372 4.03 -23.42 -25.09
C ILE A 372 3.64 -24.24 -26.33
N ARG A 373 4.30 -25.38 -26.54
CA ARG A 373 3.99 -26.30 -27.64
C ARG A 373 2.58 -26.89 -27.48
N ASP A 374 2.21 -27.24 -26.26
CA ASP A 374 0.90 -27.80 -25.94
C ASP A 374 -0.22 -26.77 -26.15
N ILE A 375 0.00 -25.50 -25.76
CA ILE A 375 -0.91 -24.38 -26.03
C ILE A 375 -1.11 -24.22 -27.54
N ARG A 376 -0.02 -24.21 -28.33
CA ARG A 376 -0.09 -24.06 -29.78
C ARG A 376 -0.89 -25.17 -30.44
N SER A 377 -0.56 -26.42 -30.13
CA SER A 377 -1.28 -27.59 -30.67
C SER A 377 -2.77 -27.48 -30.37
N LEU A 378 -3.13 -27.04 -29.16
CA LEU A 378 -4.53 -26.87 -28.78
C LEU A 378 -5.23 -25.75 -29.55
N ILE A 379 -4.56 -24.62 -29.82
CA ILE A 379 -5.12 -23.52 -30.62
C ILE A 379 -5.36 -23.96 -32.07
N ASP A 380 -4.41 -24.68 -32.66
CA ASP A 380 -4.52 -25.20 -34.04
C ASP A 380 -5.70 -26.15 -34.19
N ASP A 381 -5.98 -26.98 -33.18
CA ASP A 381 -7.16 -27.85 -33.13
C ASP A 381 -8.46 -27.05 -32.90
N PHE A 382 -8.39 -25.93 -32.18
CA PHE A 382 -9.56 -25.18 -31.75
C PHE A 382 -10.11 -24.22 -32.82
N LEU A 383 -9.24 -23.57 -33.60
CA LEU A 383 -9.64 -22.62 -34.64
C LEU A 383 -10.63 -23.21 -35.68
N PRO A 384 -10.43 -24.43 -36.22
CA PRO A 384 -11.39 -25.06 -37.12
C PRO A 384 -12.77 -25.27 -36.49
N LEU A 385 -12.83 -25.57 -35.19
CA LEU A 385 -14.09 -25.76 -34.47
C LEU A 385 -14.87 -24.44 -34.37
N LEU A 386 -14.20 -23.34 -34.03
CA LEU A 386 -14.83 -22.01 -34.00
C LEU A 386 -15.30 -21.56 -35.40
N CYS A 387 -14.52 -21.83 -36.44
CA CYS A 387 -14.94 -21.59 -37.83
C CYS A 387 -16.22 -22.37 -38.18
N ARG A 388 -16.30 -23.64 -37.78
CA ARG A 388 -17.48 -24.49 -38.01
C ARG A 388 -18.70 -23.96 -37.27
N ALA A 389 -18.54 -23.60 -36.00
CA ALA A 389 -19.61 -23.02 -35.17
C ALA A 389 -20.13 -21.68 -35.75
N SER A 390 -19.23 -20.81 -36.21
CA SER A 390 -19.59 -19.57 -36.91
C SER A 390 -20.39 -19.85 -38.20
N GLY A 391 -20.02 -20.91 -38.93
CA GLY A 391 -20.73 -21.35 -40.13
C GLY A 391 -22.16 -21.85 -39.86
N PHE A 392 -22.38 -22.60 -38.77
CA PHE A 392 -23.72 -23.02 -38.34
C PHE A 392 -24.61 -21.80 -38.04
N HIS A 393 -24.08 -20.83 -37.30
CA HIS A 393 -24.79 -19.59 -37.02
C HIS A 393 -25.14 -18.81 -38.30
N PHE A 394 -24.22 -18.75 -39.29
CA PHE A 394 -24.50 -18.09 -40.57
C PHE A 394 -25.66 -18.72 -41.33
N ARG A 395 -25.79 -20.05 -41.26
CA ARG A 395 -26.91 -20.79 -41.86
C ARG A 395 -28.20 -20.75 -41.02
N ARG A 396 -28.20 -20.04 -39.89
CA ARG A 396 -29.28 -20.05 -38.89
C ARG A 396 -29.62 -21.46 -38.39
N GLU A 397 -28.62 -22.33 -38.37
CA GLU A 397 -28.71 -23.67 -37.79
C GLU A 397 -28.38 -23.56 -36.29
N HIS A 398 -29.17 -24.21 -35.44
CA HIS A 398 -28.82 -24.29 -34.02
C HIS A 398 -27.49 -25.02 -33.85
N LEU A 399 -26.61 -24.43 -33.03
CA LEU A 399 -25.35 -25.07 -32.67
C LEU A 399 -25.67 -26.35 -31.89
N ALA A 400 -25.27 -27.51 -32.41
CA ALA A 400 -25.46 -28.77 -31.70
C ALA A 400 -24.81 -28.72 -30.32
N ASP A 401 -25.50 -29.25 -29.30
CA ASP A 401 -25.02 -29.25 -27.90
C ASP A 401 -23.61 -29.86 -27.78
N ASP A 402 -23.29 -30.87 -28.58
CA ASP A 402 -21.97 -31.49 -28.65
C ASP A 402 -20.89 -30.50 -29.14
N CYS A 403 -21.17 -29.71 -30.17
CA CYS A 403 -20.24 -28.69 -30.67
C CYS A 403 -19.97 -27.61 -29.61
N ARG A 404 -21.02 -27.18 -28.90
CA ARG A 404 -20.90 -26.23 -27.79
C ARG A 404 -20.06 -26.79 -26.64
N ALA A 405 -20.33 -28.03 -26.22
CA ALA A 405 -19.59 -28.70 -25.17
C ALA A 405 -18.10 -28.84 -25.53
N GLN A 406 -17.79 -29.16 -26.80
CA GLN A 406 -16.42 -29.19 -27.28
C GLN A 406 -15.75 -27.82 -27.18
N ILE A 407 -16.40 -26.74 -27.61
CA ILE A 407 -15.86 -25.36 -27.50
C ILE A 407 -15.53 -25.01 -26.05
N ILE A 408 -16.44 -25.31 -25.12
CA ILE A 408 -16.23 -25.08 -23.68
C ILE A 408 -15.01 -25.88 -23.19
N GLY A 409 -14.94 -27.17 -23.49
CA GLY A 409 -13.83 -28.03 -23.06
C GLY A 409 -12.47 -27.68 -23.68
N PHE A 410 -12.45 -27.06 -24.88
CA PHE A 410 -11.23 -26.50 -25.46
C PHE A 410 -10.77 -25.25 -24.69
N TYR A 411 -11.68 -24.31 -24.43
CA TYR A 411 -11.36 -23.11 -23.64
C TYR A 411 -10.88 -23.43 -22.23
N GLU A 412 -11.51 -24.39 -21.54
CA GLU A 412 -11.10 -24.79 -20.18
C GLU A 412 -9.67 -25.32 -20.17
N ARG A 413 -9.34 -26.24 -21.08
CA ARG A 413 -7.97 -26.79 -21.22
C ARG A 413 -6.95 -25.72 -21.61
N HIS A 414 -7.32 -24.86 -22.56
CA HIS A 414 -6.48 -23.77 -23.03
C HIS A 414 -6.16 -22.77 -21.91
N ASN A 415 -7.19 -22.32 -21.19
CA ASN A 415 -7.03 -21.36 -20.11
C ASN A 415 -6.22 -21.96 -18.96
N GLU A 416 -6.38 -23.25 -18.67
CA GLU A 416 -5.57 -23.95 -17.67
C GLU A 416 -4.08 -24.01 -18.06
N LEU A 417 -3.76 -24.35 -19.31
CA LEU A 417 -2.37 -24.35 -19.78
C LEU A 417 -1.74 -22.96 -19.71
N LEU A 418 -2.49 -21.92 -20.11
CA LEU A 418 -2.02 -20.54 -20.02
C LEU A 418 -1.81 -20.08 -18.57
N ARG A 419 -2.68 -20.46 -17.64
CA ARG A 419 -2.50 -20.13 -16.21
C ARG A 419 -1.23 -20.76 -15.64
N ARG A 420 -0.97 -22.03 -15.97
CA ARG A 420 0.29 -22.70 -15.59
C ARG A 420 1.49 -21.99 -16.20
N HIS A 421 1.41 -21.68 -17.50
CA HIS A 421 2.47 -20.96 -18.16
C HIS A 421 2.77 -19.60 -17.50
N LEU A 422 1.73 -18.82 -17.17
CA LEU A 422 1.86 -17.55 -16.46
C LEU A 422 2.51 -17.71 -15.08
N GLY A 423 2.17 -18.77 -14.35
CA GLY A 423 2.78 -19.07 -13.04
C GLY A 423 4.26 -19.46 -13.12
N ASP A 424 4.69 -20.01 -14.26
CA ASP A 424 6.07 -20.42 -14.51
C ASP A 424 6.96 -19.31 -15.08
N LEU A 425 6.37 -18.18 -15.52
CA LEU A 425 7.15 -17.08 -16.11
C LEU A 425 8.00 -16.36 -15.06
N PRO A 426 9.25 -16.00 -15.40
CA PRO A 426 10.10 -15.24 -14.49
C PRO A 426 9.63 -13.78 -14.40
N MET A 427 9.97 -13.13 -13.28
CA MET A 427 9.70 -11.70 -13.02
C MET A 427 10.26 -10.74 -14.07
N SER A 428 11.33 -11.12 -14.78
CA SER A 428 11.90 -10.35 -15.89
C SER A 428 10.94 -10.21 -17.06
N ASP A 429 10.03 -11.17 -17.25
CA ASP A 429 9.17 -11.27 -18.42
C ASP A 429 7.78 -10.67 -18.15
N ILE A 430 7.67 -9.78 -17.17
CA ILE A 430 6.39 -9.24 -16.70
C ILE A 430 5.56 -8.60 -17.84
N ASN A 431 6.21 -7.94 -18.81
CA ASN A 431 5.50 -7.33 -19.93
C ASN A 431 4.88 -8.39 -20.85
N TYR A 432 5.59 -9.49 -21.08
CA TYR A 432 5.10 -10.64 -21.83
C TYR A 432 3.96 -11.34 -21.08
N ALA A 433 4.13 -11.56 -19.77
CA ALA A 433 3.12 -12.14 -18.90
C ALA A 433 1.83 -11.29 -18.87
N ILE A 434 1.96 -9.95 -18.83
CA ILE A 434 0.84 -9.00 -18.91
C ILE A 434 0.10 -9.12 -20.25
N ASP A 435 0.82 -9.23 -21.37
CA ASP A 435 0.20 -9.37 -22.70
C ASP A 435 -0.59 -10.68 -22.82
N ILE A 436 -0.02 -11.81 -22.36
CA ILE A 436 -0.73 -13.09 -22.29
C ILE A 436 -1.97 -12.97 -21.40
N ARG A 437 -1.82 -12.44 -20.19
CA ARG A 437 -2.93 -12.34 -19.22
C ARG A 437 -4.07 -11.47 -19.73
N THR A 438 -3.77 -10.40 -20.47
CA THR A 438 -4.76 -9.54 -21.13
C THR A 438 -5.63 -10.32 -22.12
N LEU A 439 -5.00 -11.17 -22.94
CA LEU A 439 -5.71 -12.02 -23.90
C LEU A 439 -6.43 -13.19 -23.21
N LEU A 440 -5.83 -13.79 -22.17
CA LEU A 440 -6.46 -14.82 -21.37
C LEU A 440 -7.74 -14.32 -20.71
N ALA A 441 -7.75 -13.11 -20.13
CA ALA A 441 -8.96 -12.50 -19.58
C ALA A 441 -10.07 -12.41 -20.64
N SER A 442 -9.71 -12.06 -21.87
CA SER A 442 -10.64 -12.03 -23.01
C SER A 442 -11.21 -13.43 -23.30
N CYS A 443 -10.37 -14.47 -23.30
CA CYS A 443 -10.79 -15.85 -23.48
C CYS A 443 -11.71 -16.35 -22.36
N GLU A 444 -11.44 -15.99 -21.10
CA GLU A 444 -12.28 -16.34 -19.94
C GLU A 444 -13.70 -15.73 -20.07
N MET A 445 -13.81 -14.50 -20.58
CA MET A 445 -15.12 -13.89 -20.85
C MET A 445 -15.86 -14.57 -22.00
N PHE A 446 -15.17 -14.97 -23.07
CA PHE A 446 -15.80 -15.76 -24.13
C PHE A 446 -16.29 -17.12 -23.61
N LEU A 447 -15.47 -17.82 -22.81
CA LEU A 447 -15.85 -19.07 -22.17
C LEU A 447 -17.12 -18.91 -21.32
N SER A 448 -17.18 -17.89 -20.47
CA SER A 448 -18.36 -17.59 -19.65
C SER A 448 -19.61 -17.37 -20.51
N ALA A 449 -19.49 -16.62 -21.61
CA ALA A 449 -20.58 -16.43 -22.57
C ALA A 449 -21.02 -17.75 -23.22
N PHE A 450 -20.07 -18.61 -23.61
CA PHE A 450 -20.39 -19.92 -24.17
C PHE A 450 -20.97 -20.89 -23.13
N GLN A 451 -20.74 -20.71 -21.83
CA GLN A 451 -21.35 -21.50 -20.76
C GLN A 451 -22.78 -21.08 -20.43
N ASP A 452 -23.12 -19.79 -20.60
CA ASP A 452 -24.46 -19.27 -20.35
C ASP A 452 -25.46 -19.80 -21.39
N ARG A 453 -26.36 -20.71 -20.97
CA ARG A 453 -27.35 -21.33 -21.88
C ARG A 453 -28.39 -20.37 -22.41
N THR A 454 -28.59 -19.23 -21.76
CA THR A 454 -29.54 -18.21 -22.18
C THR A 454 -28.96 -17.28 -23.24
N TYR A 455 -27.65 -17.30 -23.40
CA TYR A 455 -26.94 -16.45 -24.35
C TYR A 455 -26.75 -17.15 -25.69
N GLU A 456 -27.19 -16.50 -26.77
CA GLU A 456 -26.91 -16.92 -28.15
C GLU A 456 -25.75 -16.09 -28.71
N PRO A 457 -24.56 -16.70 -28.94
CA PRO A 457 -23.40 -16.00 -29.48
C PRO A 457 -23.66 -15.53 -30.91
N VAL A 458 -23.39 -14.26 -31.21
CA VAL A 458 -23.51 -13.72 -32.57
C VAL A 458 -22.22 -13.93 -33.35
N ARG A 459 -22.28 -13.74 -34.67
CA ARG A 459 -21.11 -13.90 -35.57
C ARG A 459 -19.87 -13.14 -35.08
N GLN A 460 -20.06 -11.95 -34.52
CA GLN A 460 -18.97 -11.11 -34.05
C GLN A 460 -18.23 -11.75 -32.86
N ASP A 461 -18.93 -12.42 -31.94
CA ASP A 461 -18.30 -13.09 -30.79
C ASP A 461 -17.32 -14.18 -31.26
N TYR A 462 -17.70 -14.98 -32.25
CA TYR A 462 -16.80 -15.99 -32.83
C TYR A 462 -15.60 -15.36 -33.52
N ALA A 463 -15.80 -14.25 -34.24
CA ALA A 463 -14.72 -13.53 -34.91
C ALA A 463 -13.71 -12.96 -33.91
N ASP A 464 -14.20 -12.37 -32.82
CA ASP A 464 -13.38 -11.80 -31.76
C ASP A 464 -12.65 -12.89 -30.97
N ALA A 465 -13.33 -14.00 -30.67
CA ALA A 465 -12.74 -15.19 -30.07
C ALA A 465 -11.57 -15.75 -30.90
N MET A 466 -11.78 -15.94 -32.21
CA MET A 466 -10.73 -16.41 -33.12
C MET A 466 -9.57 -15.42 -33.21
N SER A 467 -9.86 -14.12 -33.28
CA SER A 467 -8.84 -13.06 -33.30
C SER A 467 -7.98 -13.09 -32.03
N CYS A 468 -8.62 -13.29 -30.86
CA CYS A 468 -7.94 -13.39 -29.58
C CYS A 468 -6.99 -14.62 -29.52
N LEU A 469 -7.47 -15.79 -29.94
CA LEU A 469 -6.66 -17.03 -29.96
C LEU A 469 -5.47 -16.92 -30.92
N LYS A 470 -5.67 -16.30 -32.10
CA LYS A 470 -4.57 -16.07 -33.05
C LYS A 470 -3.49 -15.17 -32.46
N LYS A 471 -3.86 -14.08 -31.78
CA LYS A 471 -2.91 -13.21 -31.10
C LYS A 471 -2.15 -13.93 -29.99
N LEU A 472 -2.82 -14.82 -29.25
CA LEU A 472 -2.16 -15.67 -28.24
C LEU A 472 -1.12 -16.60 -28.88
N ALA A 473 -1.45 -17.23 -30.01
CA ALA A 473 -0.50 -18.06 -30.74
C ALA A 473 0.69 -17.24 -31.27
N GLU A 474 0.46 -16.05 -31.83
CA GLU A 474 1.51 -15.15 -32.31
C GLU A 474 2.47 -14.72 -31.18
N ILE A 475 1.94 -14.37 -30.01
CA ILE A 475 2.74 -14.02 -28.83
C ILE A 475 3.55 -15.23 -28.34
N SER A 476 2.95 -16.41 -28.34
CA SER A 476 3.63 -17.66 -27.97
C SER A 476 4.78 -18.02 -28.93
N ASP A 477 4.65 -17.68 -30.21
CA ASP A 477 5.68 -17.93 -31.23
C ASP A 477 6.86 -16.97 -31.12
N SER A 478 6.62 -15.72 -30.72
CA SER A 478 7.67 -14.70 -30.58
C SER A 478 8.71 -15.03 -29.51
N THR A 479 8.32 -15.74 -28.45
CA THR A 479 9.20 -16.21 -27.38
C THR A 479 10.10 -17.36 -27.84
N CYS A 480 9.61 -18.25 -28.71
CA CYS A 480 10.41 -19.37 -29.22
C CYS A 480 11.55 -18.94 -30.17
N GLN A 481 11.47 -17.75 -30.76
CA GLN A 481 12.47 -17.26 -31.72
C GLN A 481 13.62 -16.49 -31.06
N GLY A 482 13.46 -16.03 -29.82
CA GLY A 482 14.47 -15.25 -29.09
C GLY A 482 15.71 -16.04 -28.62
N ASP A 483 15.63 -17.37 -28.56
CA ASP A 483 16.69 -18.24 -28.00
C ASP A 483 17.73 -18.71 -29.05
N ILE A 484 17.65 -18.30 -30.32
CA ILE A 484 18.48 -18.89 -31.39
C ILE A 484 19.69 -18.02 -31.82
N SER A 485 19.84 -16.76 -31.36
CA SER A 485 20.97 -15.92 -31.81
C SER A 485 21.97 -15.59 -30.70
N TYR A 486 23.26 -15.86 -30.99
CA TYR A 486 24.50 -15.54 -30.24
C TYR A 486 25.17 -16.71 -29.50
N ALA A 487 25.57 -17.73 -30.25
CA ALA A 487 26.87 -18.37 -29.98
C ALA A 487 27.95 -17.55 -30.72
N PRO A 488 28.96 -16.97 -30.04
CA PRO A 488 30.12 -16.42 -30.72
C PRO A 488 30.98 -17.58 -31.24
N GLU A 489 31.34 -17.53 -32.53
CA GLU A 489 32.39 -18.37 -33.12
C GLU A 489 33.78 -18.09 -32.53
#